data_AF-A0A243RAA9-F1
#
_entry.id   AF-A0A243RAA9-F1
#
_cell.length_a   1.000
_cell.length_b   1.000
_cell.length_c   1.000
_cell.angle_alpha   90.00
_cell.angle_beta   90.00
_cell.angle_gamma   90.00
#
_symmetry.space_group_name_H-M   'P 1'
#
loop_
_entity.id
_entity.type
_entity.pdbx_description
1 polymer ?
#
loop_
_entity_poly.entity_id
_entity_poly.type
_entity_poly.pdbx_seq_one_letter_code
_entity_poly.pdbx_strand_id
1 'polypeptide(L)'
;MPKLHVKKGDLVQVIAGKDKGAKGRVLAAHPREERVVVEGVNMIKKHSKETNQGPRGAKTGGVQTMEAPIHVSNVKKLKDDEKPAKKESAKAASDESGEDN
;
A
#
# COMPACT_ATOMS: atom_id res chain seq x y z
N MET A 1 -9.80 -19.77 -16.30
CA MET A 1 -9.11 -18.90 -15.32
C MET A 1 -10.15 -18.01 -14.66
N PRO A 2 -10.14 -17.87 -13.31
CA PRO A 2 -11.04 -16.94 -12.64
C PRO A 2 -10.82 -15.52 -13.16
N LYS A 3 -11.92 -14.81 -13.45
CA LYS A 3 -11.90 -13.50 -14.06
C LYS A 3 -11.85 -12.43 -12.97
N LEU A 4 -10.69 -11.77 -12.82
CA LEU A 4 -10.58 -10.61 -11.95
C LEU A 4 -11.28 -9.39 -12.56
N HIS A 5 -11.96 -8.64 -11.72
CA HIS A 5 -12.64 -7.38 -12.06
C HIS A 5 -11.67 -6.18 -12.17
N VAL A 6 -10.40 -6.37 -11.78
CA VAL A 6 -9.34 -5.36 -11.77
C VAL A 6 -8.11 -5.88 -12.53
N LYS A 7 -7.42 -4.97 -13.23
CA LYS A 7 -6.20 -5.25 -13.99
C LYS A 7 -5.04 -4.38 -13.49
N LYS A 8 -3.80 -4.77 -13.84
CA LYS A 8 -2.62 -3.94 -13.63
C LYS A 8 -2.80 -2.58 -14.32
N GLY A 9 -2.47 -1.50 -13.62
CA GLY A 9 -2.62 -0.12 -14.10
C GLY A 9 -3.99 0.52 -13.82
N ASP A 10 -4.98 -0.23 -13.33
CA ASP A 10 -6.26 0.35 -12.93
C ASP A 10 -6.10 1.20 -11.66
N LEU A 11 -6.87 2.28 -11.58
CA LEU A 11 -6.99 3.11 -10.38
C LEU A 11 -8.09 2.53 -9.49
N VAL A 12 -7.75 2.22 -8.24
CA VAL A 12 -8.65 1.55 -7.31
C VAL A 12 -8.71 2.28 -5.97
N GLN A 13 -9.83 2.12 -5.26
CA GLN A 13 -9.99 2.56 -3.89
C GLN A 13 -10.27 1.37 -2.98
N VAL A 14 -9.65 1.36 -1.81
CA VAL A 14 -9.87 0.33 -0.78
C VAL A 14 -11.20 0.59 -0.08
N ILE A 15 -12.08 -0.41 -0.08
CA ILE A 15 -13.43 -0.35 0.51
C ILE A 15 -13.39 -0.73 1.99
N ALA A 16 -12.55 -1.71 2.33
CA ALA A 16 -12.50 -2.34 3.65
C ALA A 16 -11.07 -2.74 4.02
N GLY A 17 -10.80 -2.82 5.33
CA GLY A 17 -9.48 -3.14 5.89
C GLY A 17 -8.81 -1.94 6.55
N LYS A 18 -7.54 -2.11 6.90
CA LYS A 18 -6.72 -1.12 7.61
C LYS A 18 -6.62 0.21 6.85
N ASP A 19 -6.48 0.13 5.53
CA ASP A 19 -6.27 1.29 4.66
C ASP A 19 -7.56 1.74 3.96
N LYS A 20 -8.71 1.59 4.63
CA LYS A 20 -10.03 1.93 4.07
C LYS A 20 -10.09 3.39 3.61
N GLY A 21 -10.36 3.60 2.32
CA GLY A 21 -10.44 4.91 1.68
C GLY A 21 -9.19 5.33 0.93
N ALA A 22 -8.06 4.63 1.13
CA ALA A 22 -6.85 4.85 0.34
C ALA A 22 -7.12 4.57 -1.15
N LYS A 23 -6.52 5.40 -2.00
CA LYS A 23 -6.57 5.28 -3.46
C LYS A 23 -5.17 4.98 -3.95
N GLY A 24 -5.05 4.11 -4.93
CA GLY A 24 -3.77 3.75 -5.51
C GLY A 24 -3.92 3.05 -6.85
N ARG A 25 -2.80 2.89 -7.54
CA ARG A 25 -2.73 2.11 -8.79
C ARG A 25 -2.39 0.66 -8.48
N VAL A 26 -2.93 -0.25 -9.27
CA VAL A 26 -2.60 -1.68 -9.18
C VAL A 26 -1.24 -1.94 -9.83
N LEU A 27 -0.25 -2.33 -9.03
CA LEU A 27 1.11 -2.68 -9.48
C LEU A 27 1.18 -4.10 -10.06
N ALA A 28 0.52 -5.04 -9.38
CA ALA A 28 0.46 -6.43 -9.78
C ALA A 28 -0.91 -7.03 -9.45
N ALA A 29 -1.37 -7.95 -10.29
CA ALA A 29 -2.57 -8.74 -10.04
C ALA A 29 -2.19 -10.21 -10.08
N HIS A 30 -2.67 -10.99 -9.10
CA HIS A 30 -2.47 -12.42 -8.98
C HIS A 30 -3.83 -13.11 -9.12
N PRO A 31 -4.26 -13.46 -10.36
CA PRO A 31 -5.59 -14.05 -10.61
C PRO A 31 -5.79 -15.41 -9.93
N ARG A 32 -4.71 -16.17 -9.71
CA ARG A 32 -4.79 -17.49 -9.06
C ARG A 32 -5.13 -17.41 -7.57
N GLU A 33 -4.72 -16.32 -6.93
CA GLU A 33 -4.86 -16.11 -5.48
C GLU A 33 -5.93 -15.08 -5.14
N GLU A 34 -6.62 -14.53 -6.15
CA GLU A 34 -7.62 -13.47 -5.98
C GLU A 34 -7.08 -12.24 -5.22
N ARG A 35 -5.81 -11.92 -5.49
CA ARG A 35 -5.06 -10.87 -4.80
C ARG A 35 -4.51 -9.83 -5.76
N VAL A 36 -4.40 -8.59 -5.28
CA VAL A 36 -3.80 -7.47 -6.00
C VAL A 36 -2.86 -6.68 -5.10
N VAL A 37 -1.77 -6.19 -5.67
CA VAL A 37 -0.83 -5.28 -5.01
C VAL A 37 -1.17 -3.87 -5.46
N VAL A 38 -1.49 -3.00 -4.50
CA VAL A 38 -1.85 -1.60 -4.73
C VAL A 38 -0.79 -0.72 -4.09
N GLU A 39 -0.38 0.32 -4.82
CA GLU A 39 0.62 1.28 -4.37
C GLU A 39 0.20 1.95 -3.06
N GLY A 40 1.11 1.97 -2.08
CA GLY A 40 0.90 2.63 -0.78
C GLY A 40 -0.17 2.01 0.13
N VAL A 41 -0.69 0.83 -0.21
CA VAL A 41 -1.71 0.11 0.57
C VAL A 41 -1.08 -1.13 1.20
N ASN A 42 -1.51 -1.46 2.42
CA ASN A 42 -1.08 -2.66 3.15
C ASN A 42 0.45 -2.74 3.29
N MET A 43 1.07 -1.64 3.73
CA MET A 43 2.52 -1.58 3.95
C MET A 43 2.92 -2.47 5.15
N ILE A 44 3.80 -3.42 4.90
CA ILE A 44 4.36 -4.32 5.90
C ILE A 44 5.85 -4.04 6.10
N LYS A 45 6.30 -4.12 7.36
CA LYS A 45 7.72 -4.10 7.69
C LYS A 45 8.26 -5.51 7.60
N LYS A 46 9.10 -5.78 6.61
CA LYS A 46 9.80 -7.04 6.46
C LYS A 46 11.22 -6.90 7.00
N HIS A 47 11.52 -7.67 8.04
CA HIS A 47 12.89 -7.82 8.53
C HIS A 47 13.61 -8.77 7.59
N SER A 48 14.59 -8.26 6.85
CA SER A 48 15.46 -9.07 6.02
C SER A 48 16.75 -9.36 6.80
N LYS A 49 17.12 -10.64 6.86
CA LYS A 49 18.42 -11.03 7.42
C LYS A 49 19.51 -10.45 6.51
N GLU A 50 20.54 -9.86 7.11
CA GLU A 50 21.74 -9.41 6.40
C GLU A 50 22.23 -10.54 5.50
N THR A 51 22.09 -10.34 4.19
CA THR A 51 22.67 -11.23 3.19
C THR A 51 23.92 -10.55 2.67
N ASN A 52 25.06 -11.24 2.70
CA ASN A 52 26.28 -10.78 2.04
C ASN A 52 26.05 -10.81 0.53
N GLN A 53 25.51 -9.73 -0.03
CA GLN A 53 25.30 -9.61 -1.46
C GLN A 53 26.48 -8.84 -2.07
N GLY A 54 27.53 -9.57 -2.39
CA GLY A 54 28.59 -9.13 -3.30
C GLY A 54 30.02 -9.37 -2.80
N PRO A 55 31.01 -9.41 -3.72
CA PRO A 55 32.43 -9.61 -3.40
C PRO A 55 33.07 -8.48 -2.57
N ARG A 56 32.34 -7.38 -2.31
CA ARG A 56 32.79 -6.19 -1.57
C ARG A 56 32.25 -6.08 -0.14
N GLY A 57 31.56 -7.10 0.39
CA GLY A 57 31.15 -7.12 1.80
C GLY A 57 30.09 -6.09 2.21
N ALA A 58 29.34 -5.54 1.24
CA ALA A 58 28.23 -4.65 1.55
C ALA A 58 27.09 -5.46 2.20
N LYS A 59 26.90 -5.27 3.50
CA LYS A 59 25.78 -5.82 4.24
C LYS A 59 24.54 -5.00 3.94
N THR A 60 23.67 -5.50 3.06
CA THR A 60 22.35 -4.90 2.84
C THR A 60 21.33 -5.70 3.66
N GLY A 61 21.33 -5.47 4.98
CA GLY A 61 20.28 -5.96 5.87
C GLY A 61 19.56 -4.79 6.53
N GLY A 62 18.32 -5.03 6.96
CA GLY A 62 17.53 -3.99 7.61
C GLY A 62 16.02 -4.21 7.51
N VAL A 63 15.29 -3.24 8.07
CA VAL A 63 13.83 -3.18 8.03
C VAL A 63 13.42 -2.55 6.70
N GLN A 64 12.87 -3.36 5.80
CA GLN A 64 12.35 -2.88 4.52
C GLN A 64 10.83 -2.76 4.63
N THR A 65 10.29 -1.61 4.25
CA THR A 65 8.84 -1.44 4.12
C THR A 65 8.44 -1.86 2.71
N MET A 66 7.56 -2.85 2.60
CA MET A 66 7.07 -3.37 1.33
C MET A 66 5.56 -3.35 1.29
N GLU A 67 5.00 -3.20 0.09
CA GLU A 67 3.57 -3.30 -0.14
C GLU A 67 3.16 -4.77 -0.16
N ALA A 68 2.09 -5.11 0.54
CA ALA A 68 1.55 -6.46 0.57
C ALA A 68 0.25 -6.56 -0.25
N PRO A 69 -0.03 -7.74 -0.84
CA PRO A 69 -1.26 -7.94 -1.59
C PRO A 69 -2.50 -7.82 -0.71
N ILE A 70 -3.57 -7.29 -1.28
CA ILE A 70 -4.92 -7.22 -0.71
C ILE A 70 -5.89 -8.07 -1.55
N HIS A 71 -6.93 -8.60 -0.90
CA HIS A 71 -7.98 -9.36 -1.58
C HIS A 71 -8.79 -8.49 -2.54
N VAL A 72 -9.15 -9.03 -3.70
CA VAL A 72 -9.86 -8.31 -4.77
C VAL A 72 -11.22 -7.76 -4.31
N SER A 73 -11.92 -8.47 -3.42
CA SER A 73 -13.20 -8.03 -2.85
C SER A 73 -13.11 -6.74 -2.01
N ASN A 74 -11.91 -6.39 -1.52
CA ASN A 74 -11.71 -5.20 -0.69
C ASN A 74 -11.34 -3.96 -1.52
N VAL A 75 -11.30 -4.07 -2.84
CA VAL A 75 -10.98 -2.95 -3.74
C VAL A 75 -12.10 -2.67 -4.74
N LYS A 76 -12.33 -1.39 -5.02
CA LYS A 76 -13.26 -0.93 -6.04
C LYS A 76 -12.50 -0.22 -7.13
N LYS A 77 -12.75 -0.58 -8.40
CA LYS A 77 -12.25 0.16 -9.56
C LYS A 77 -12.91 1.53 -9.62
N LEU A 78 -12.12 2.59 -9.70
CA LEU A 78 -12.59 3.93 -10.00
C LEU A 78 -12.57 4.12 -11.52
N LYS A 79 -13.64 4.68 -12.07
CA LYS A 79 -13.65 5.23 -13.44
C LYS A 79 -13.34 6.71 -13.32
N ASP A 80 -12.61 7.29 -14.26
CA ASP A 80 -12.11 8.67 -14.21
C ASP A 80 -13.20 9.76 -14.16
N ASP A 81 -14.48 9.41 -14.20
CA ASP A 81 -15.60 10.30 -13.91
C ASP A 81 -16.22 9.93 -12.55
N GLU A 82 -15.74 10.55 -11.49
CA GLU A 82 -16.56 11.18 -10.44
C GLU A 82 -15.70 11.43 -9.19
N LYS A 83 -15.43 12.73 -9.01
CA LYS A 83 -15.31 13.50 -7.77
C LYS A 83 -14.71 12.77 -6.54
N PRO A 84 -13.60 13.28 -5.98
CA PRO A 84 -13.02 12.70 -4.78
C PRO A 84 -14.01 12.78 -3.61
N ALA A 85 -14.60 11.65 -3.25
CA ALA A 85 -15.34 11.53 -2.00
C ALA A 85 -14.39 11.84 -0.84
N LYS A 86 -14.65 12.99 -0.21
CA LYS A 86 -14.13 13.44 1.08
C LYS A 86 -13.97 12.25 2.04
N LYS A 87 -12.77 12.08 2.56
CA LYS A 87 -12.60 11.60 3.93
C LYS A 87 -11.66 12.55 4.63
N GLU A 88 -12.26 13.27 5.56
CA GLU A 88 -11.62 14.03 6.62
C GLU A 88 -10.55 13.16 7.28
N SER A 89 -9.29 13.58 7.18
CA SER A 89 -8.28 13.23 8.16
C SER A 89 -8.09 14.44 9.06
N ALA A 90 -8.83 14.44 10.17
CA ALA A 90 -8.40 15.07 11.39
C ALA A 90 -7.03 14.49 11.77
N LYS A 91 -5.96 15.26 11.58
CA LYS A 91 -4.70 15.12 12.33
C LYS A 91 -3.88 16.40 12.19
N ALA A 92 -4.33 17.46 12.86
CA ALA A 92 -3.42 18.51 13.32
C ALA A 92 -2.75 17.96 14.59
N ALA A 93 -1.62 17.29 14.39
CA ALA A 93 -0.62 17.11 15.43
C ALA A 93 0.41 18.23 15.22
N SER A 94 0.23 19.32 15.96
CA SER A 94 1.27 20.27 16.36
C SER A 94 1.39 20.04 17.87
N ASP A 95 2.38 19.34 18.40
CA ASP A 95 3.81 19.68 18.40
C ASP A 95 4.02 21.15 18.74
N GLU A 96 3.86 21.47 20.03
CA GLU A 96 4.62 22.54 20.68
C GLU A 96 5.13 22.00 22.01
N SER A 97 6.34 21.45 21.95
CA SER A 97 7.23 21.37 23.10
C SER A 97 8.09 22.62 23.09
N GLY A 98 8.01 23.44 24.14
CA GLY A 98 8.94 24.55 24.34
C GLY A 98 8.36 25.72 25.13
N GLU A 99 8.36 25.64 26.45
CA GLU A 99 8.43 26.81 27.33
C GLU A 99 9.34 26.46 28.52
N ASP A 100 10.65 26.68 28.32
CA ASP A 100 11.63 26.91 29.38
C ASP A 100 12.09 28.38 29.26
N ASN A 101 11.53 29.25 30.12
CA ASN A 101 12.23 30.40 30.72
C ASN A 101 11.56 30.80 32.04
#